data_AF-A0A7D9HT73-F1
#
_entry.id   AF-A0A7D9HT73-F1
#
_cell.length_a   1.000
_cell.length_b   1.000
_cell.length_c   1.000
_cell.angle_alpha   90.00
_cell.angle_beta   90.00
_cell.angle_gamma   90.00
#
_symmetry.space_group_name_H-M   'P 1'
#
loop_
_entity.id
_entity.type
_entity.pdbx_description
1 polymer ?
#
loop_
_entity_poly.entity_id
_entity_poly.type
_entity_poly.pdbx_seq_one_letter_code
_entity_poly.pdbx_strand_id
1 'polypeptide(L)'
;MSSNELKESRLWWEGPAWLRSSEEEWPKDLQSASLNEHVEIERKHQASINSYVIQPQEIFVDFTRFSKYYKLLRTIAWIKRFIHNAQVKQDKRRQNVLTGFEIQESERWLVNRIQIERFSEEILLIRQSKALNDSKNLNPFLCQSTGLLRVGVRIHKAELPEEEKHPIILPSDHPDVELFVQAIHRREMHAGVEHTLSVVRQRFWLIKGRATIRNRKEMYSVSSVLHQDCLLTNGTSSS
;
A
#
# COMPACT_ATOMS: atom_id res chain seq x y z
N MET A 1 9.79 41.96 9.70
CA MET A 1 11.05 42.44 9.13
C MET A 1 10.92 42.46 7.62
N SER A 2 11.06 43.64 7.00
CA SER A 2 11.09 43.76 5.55
C SER A 2 12.44 43.27 4.99
N SER A 3 12.50 42.95 3.69
CA SER A 3 13.72 42.42 3.06
C SER A 3 14.94 43.34 3.20
N ASN A 4 14.74 44.66 3.30
CA ASN A 4 15.81 45.63 3.48
C ASN A 4 16.33 45.66 4.94
N GLU A 5 15.44 45.50 5.92
CA GLU A 5 15.83 45.46 7.35
C GLU A 5 16.67 44.22 7.70
N LEU A 6 16.49 43.12 6.95
CA LEU A 6 17.25 41.89 7.17
C LEU A 6 18.71 42.02 6.69
N LYS A 7 18.95 42.76 5.60
CA LYS A 7 20.31 42.96 5.08
C LYS A 7 21.20 43.71 6.06
N GLU A 8 20.62 44.62 6.85
CA GLU A 8 21.35 45.42 7.84
C GLU A 8 21.31 44.83 9.25
N SER A 9 20.57 43.73 9.46
CA SER A 9 20.45 43.11 10.79
C SER A 9 21.70 42.34 11.17
N ARG A 10 22.57 43.00 11.93
CA ARG A 10 23.76 42.38 12.52
C ARG A 10 23.42 41.22 13.45
N LEU A 11 22.26 41.27 14.10
CA LEU A 11 21.75 40.22 14.98
C LEU A 11 21.41 38.93 14.22
N TRP A 12 20.99 39.05 12.95
CA TRP A 12 20.69 37.90 12.09
C TRP A 12 21.95 37.25 11.52
N TRP A 13 22.93 38.06 11.10
CA TRP A 13 24.15 37.58 10.45
C TRP A 13 25.24 37.17 11.42
N GLU A 14 25.37 37.86 12.55
CA GLU A 14 26.44 37.62 13.53
C GLU A 14 25.93 37.07 14.86
N GLY A 15 24.61 36.95 15.03
CA GLY A 15 24.00 36.51 16.26
C GLY A 15 24.12 37.51 17.41
N PRO A 16 23.61 37.14 18.60
CA PRO A 16 23.77 37.92 19.82
C PRO A 16 25.24 38.05 20.22
N ALA A 17 25.64 39.21 20.74
CA ALA A 17 27.03 39.49 21.10
C ALA A 17 27.61 38.50 22.12
N TRP A 18 26.80 38.06 23.09
CA TRP A 18 27.20 37.10 24.12
C TRP A 18 27.61 35.73 23.57
N LEU A 19 27.15 35.35 22.37
CA LEU A 19 27.51 34.07 21.75
C LEU A 19 28.99 34.01 21.35
N ARG A 20 29.63 35.18 21.16
CA ARG A 20 31.06 35.33 20.83
C ARG A 20 31.95 35.58 22.04
N SER A 21 31.34 35.80 23.21
CA SER A 21 32.03 35.98 24.50
C SER A 21 32.30 34.64 25.21
N SER A 22 33.03 34.68 26.33
CA SER A 22 33.21 33.51 27.19
C SER A 22 31.86 33.00 27.73
N GLU A 23 31.81 31.70 28.02
CA GLU A 23 30.60 31.00 28.49
C GLU A 23 30.03 31.58 29.80
N GLU A 24 30.84 32.33 30.55
CA GLU A 24 30.44 33.01 31.79
C GLU A 24 29.51 34.22 31.57
N GLU A 25 29.59 34.84 30.38
CA GLU A 25 28.77 35.99 29.96
C GLU A 25 27.46 35.57 29.28
N TRP A 26 27.22 34.27 29.16
CA TRP A 26 25.99 33.77 28.54
C TRP A 26 24.77 34.05 29.43
N PRO A 27 23.59 34.31 28.83
CA PRO A 27 22.36 34.49 29.59
C PRO A 27 22.07 33.26 30.44
N LYS A 28 22.11 33.43 31.77
CA LYS A 28 21.86 32.35 32.74
C LYS A 28 20.39 31.87 32.72
N ASP A 29 19.50 32.65 32.11
CA ASP A 29 18.10 32.29 31.88
C ASP A 29 17.91 31.19 30.83
N LEU A 30 18.95 30.83 30.07
CA LEU A 30 18.90 29.68 29.16
C LEU A 30 18.95 28.33 29.90
N GLN A 31 19.30 28.32 31.19
CA GLN A 31 19.35 27.10 32.00
C GLN A 31 18.03 26.80 32.74
N SER A 32 17.07 27.73 32.75
CA SER A 32 15.78 27.56 33.45
C SER A 32 14.61 27.20 32.53
N ALA A 33 14.82 27.15 31.20
CA ALA A 33 13.91 26.44 30.33
C ALA A 33 14.09 24.94 30.56
N SER A 34 13.39 24.41 31.55
CA SER A 34 13.10 22.99 31.67
C SER A 34 12.70 22.48 30.28
N LEU A 35 13.61 21.76 29.61
CA LEU A 35 13.35 21.06 28.36
C LEU A 35 12.21 20.04 28.52
N ASN A 36 11.74 19.80 29.74
CA ASN A 36 10.59 18.97 30.03
C ASN A 36 9.26 19.74 29.91
N GLU A 37 9.20 21.04 30.25
CA GLU A 37 7.90 21.73 30.36
C GLU A 37 7.26 22.00 28.99
N HIS A 38 8.05 22.31 27.96
CA HIS A 38 7.54 22.43 26.58
C HIS A 38 7.16 21.07 25.96
N VAL A 39 7.87 19.98 26.30
CA VAL A 39 7.52 18.62 25.86
C VAL A 39 6.25 18.12 26.55
N GLU A 40 6.00 18.54 27.78
CA GLU A 40 4.85 18.13 28.58
C GLU A 40 3.57 18.92 28.23
N ILE A 41 3.71 20.20 27.87
CA ILE A 41 2.59 21.03 27.39
C ILE A 41 2.12 20.57 26.00
N GLU A 42 3.02 20.23 25.06
CA GLU A 42 2.62 19.62 23.79
C GLU A 42 1.98 18.23 23.97
N ARG A 43 2.46 17.41 24.93
CA ARG A 43 1.82 16.12 25.26
C ARG A 43 0.44 16.28 25.87
N LYS A 44 0.19 17.31 26.68
CA LYS A 44 -1.12 17.55 27.31
C LYS A 44 -2.17 18.08 26.33
N HIS A 45 -1.78 18.84 25.31
CA HIS A 45 -2.71 19.26 24.25
C HIS A 45 -3.14 18.12 23.30
N GLN A 46 -2.48 16.96 23.34
CA GLN A 46 -2.95 15.75 22.64
C GLN A 46 -3.88 14.85 23.47
N ALA A 47 -4.12 15.18 24.75
CA ALA A 47 -4.91 14.35 25.65
C ALA A 47 -6.31 14.92 25.90
N SER A 48 -7.17 14.97 24.87
CA SER A 48 -8.63 15.04 25.01
C SER A 48 -9.34 15.04 23.64
N ILE A 49 -9.40 13.89 22.97
CA ILE A 49 -10.55 13.50 22.15
C ILE A 49 -10.76 12.00 22.35
N ASN A 50 -11.64 11.65 23.30
CA ASN A 50 -12.24 10.32 23.34
C ASN A 50 -13.29 10.25 22.22
N SER A 51 -12.87 9.80 21.04
CA SER A 51 -13.74 9.09 20.12
C SER A 51 -12.99 7.86 19.65
N TYR A 52 -13.47 6.68 20.06
CA TYR A 52 -13.02 5.41 19.51
C TYR A 52 -13.54 5.30 18.07
N VAL A 53 -12.84 5.95 17.15
CA VAL A 53 -12.81 5.54 15.75
C VAL A 53 -11.37 5.09 15.53
N ILE A 54 -11.19 3.79 15.39
CA ILE A 54 -9.94 3.24 14.83
C ILE A 54 -9.92 3.70 13.37
N GLN A 55 -9.53 4.95 13.14
CA GLN A 55 -9.08 5.36 11.83
C GLN A 55 -7.70 4.72 11.66
N PRO A 56 -7.49 3.84 10.67
CA PRO A 56 -6.15 3.41 10.31
C PRO A 56 -5.34 4.69 10.10
N GLN A 57 -4.14 4.80 10.69
CA GLN A 57 -3.21 5.87 10.30
C GLN A 57 -3.06 5.80 8.78
N GLU A 58 -3.73 6.70 8.07
CA GLU A 58 -3.78 6.65 6.62
C GLU A 58 -2.38 6.96 6.11
N ILE A 59 -1.71 5.93 5.60
CA ILE A 59 -0.49 6.14 4.86
C ILE A 59 -0.92 6.86 3.57
N PHE A 60 -0.78 8.19 3.54
CA PHE A 60 -1.07 9.01 2.37
C PHE A 60 0.02 8.79 1.32
N VAL A 61 -0.13 7.71 0.55
CA VAL A 61 0.65 7.48 -0.67
C VAL A 61 -0.29 7.77 -1.83
N ASP A 62 0.12 8.61 -2.76
CA ASP A 62 -0.59 8.71 -4.04
C ASP A 62 -0.13 7.54 -4.93
N PHE A 63 -0.99 6.53 -5.02
CA PHE A 63 -0.70 5.28 -5.72
C PHE A 63 -0.74 5.44 -7.25
N THR A 64 -1.37 6.51 -7.76
CA THR A 64 -1.44 6.79 -9.20
C THR A 64 -0.08 7.10 -9.82
N ARG A 65 0.91 7.46 -8.99
CA ARG A 65 2.27 7.81 -9.40
C ARG A 65 3.15 6.58 -9.69
N PHE A 66 2.68 5.37 -9.36
CA PHE A 66 3.46 4.16 -9.56
C PHE A 66 3.11 3.49 -10.88
N SER A 67 4.11 3.17 -11.68
CA SER A 67 3.97 2.40 -12.92
C SER A 67 4.31 0.91 -12.78
N LYS A 68 4.79 0.50 -11.60
CA LYS A 68 5.25 -0.87 -11.32
C LYS A 68 4.82 -1.29 -9.92
N TYR A 69 4.07 -2.40 -9.85
CA TYR A 69 3.53 -2.94 -8.60
C TYR A 69 4.59 -3.24 -7.53
N TYR A 70 5.72 -3.85 -7.91
CA TYR A 70 6.78 -4.14 -6.93
C TYR A 70 7.41 -2.87 -6.33
N LYS A 71 7.49 -1.78 -7.10
CA LYS A 71 8.00 -0.49 -6.59
C LYS A 71 7.06 0.05 -5.53
N LEU A 72 5.75 -0.03 -5.81
CA LEU A 72 4.72 0.37 -4.87
C LEU A 72 4.84 -0.40 -3.54
N LEU A 73 4.88 -1.74 -3.60
CA LEU A 73 5.02 -2.56 -2.39
C LEU A 73 6.28 -2.24 -1.59
N ARG A 74 7.41 -2.01 -2.25
CA ARG A 74 8.66 -1.63 -1.58
C ARG A 74 8.56 -0.25 -0.92
N THR A 75 7.89 0.71 -1.55
CA THR A 75 7.69 2.04 -0.97
C THR A 75 6.81 1.95 0.29
N ILE A 76 5.70 1.24 0.23
CA ILE A 76 4.85 0.99 1.41
C ILE A 76 5.67 0.33 2.52
N ALA A 77 6.48 -0.68 2.17
CA ALA A 77 7.30 -1.39 3.14
C ALA A 77 8.34 -0.49 3.82
N TRP A 78 8.99 0.40 3.06
CA TRP A 78 9.90 1.40 3.62
C TRP A 78 9.18 2.38 4.55
N ILE A 79 7.99 2.85 4.17
CA ILE A 79 7.21 3.75 5.01
C ILE A 79 6.82 3.05 6.33
N LYS A 80 6.31 1.81 6.26
CA LYS A 80 5.95 1.02 7.44
C LYS A 80 7.18 0.74 8.33
N ARG A 81 8.34 0.45 7.73
CA ARG A 81 9.60 0.27 8.47
C ARG A 81 10.05 1.56 9.13
N PHE A 82 9.93 2.70 8.45
CA PHE A 82 10.26 4.00 9.02
C PHE A 82 9.40 4.30 10.25
N ILE A 83 8.08 4.13 10.13
CA ILE A 83 7.13 4.29 11.24
C ILE A 83 7.52 3.40 12.42
N HIS A 84 7.79 2.11 12.15
CA HIS A 84 8.22 1.17 13.18
C HIS A 84 9.54 1.61 13.85
N ASN A 85 10.55 1.99 13.07
CA ASN A 85 11.87 2.39 13.59
C ASN A 85 11.83 3.70 14.38
N ALA A 86 10.88 4.59 14.07
CA ALA A 86 10.66 5.83 14.82
C ALA A 86 10.01 5.58 16.19
N GLN A 87 9.31 4.46 16.36
CA GLN A 87 8.61 4.09 17.60
C GLN A 87 9.44 3.20 18.55
N VAL A 88 10.56 2.64 18.07
CA VAL A 88 11.39 1.70 18.84
C VAL A 88 12.78 2.26 19.14
N LYS A 89 13.40 1.73 20.21
CA LYS A 89 14.80 1.99 20.56
C LYS A 89 15.74 1.49 19.46
N GLN A 90 16.94 2.10 19.39
CA GLN A 90 17.89 1.89 18.31
C GLN A 90 18.30 0.43 18.10
N ASP A 91 18.43 -0.33 19.18
CA ASP A 91 18.77 -1.77 19.21
C ASP A 91 17.70 -2.65 18.55
N LYS A 92 16.43 -2.21 18.54
CA LYS A 92 15.29 -2.94 17.96
C LYS A 92 14.92 -2.47 16.56
N ARG A 93 15.63 -1.47 16.02
CA ARG A 93 15.35 -0.96 14.67
C ARG A 93 15.68 -2.00 13.63
N ARG A 94 14.81 -2.13 12.65
CA ARG A 94 15.07 -2.95 11.45
C ARG A 94 16.06 -2.20 10.56
N GLN A 95 17.18 -2.85 10.26
CA GLN A 95 18.24 -2.30 9.41
C GLN A 95 18.37 -3.12 8.12
N ASN A 96 19.27 -2.71 7.22
CA ASN A 96 19.62 -3.41 5.99
C ASN A 96 18.48 -3.49 4.95
N VAL A 97 18.52 -4.51 4.10
CA VAL A 97 17.57 -4.72 3.00
C VAL A 97 16.17 -5.03 3.51
N LEU A 98 15.17 -4.69 2.69
CA LEU A 98 13.78 -5.08 2.90
C LEU A 98 13.64 -6.60 2.94
N THR A 99 12.99 -7.11 3.98
CA THR A 99 12.70 -8.53 4.10
C THR A 99 11.49 -8.92 3.25
N GLY A 100 11.41 -10.18 2.82
CA GLY A 100 10.22 -10.69 2.12
C GLY A 100 8.95 -10.54 2.96
N PHE A 101 9.07 -10.70 4.27
CA PHE A 101 7.97 -10.48 5.22
C PHE A 101 7.43 -9.04 5.15
N GLU A 102 8.29 -8.02 5.11
CA GLU A 102 7.83 -6.63 5.01
C GLU A 102 7.14 -6.31 3.69
N ILE A 103 7.54 -6.98 2.60
CA ILE A 103 6.86 -6.87 1.31
C ILE A 103 5.48 -7.53 1.38
N GLN A 104 5.37 -8.73 1.98
CA GLN A 104 4.08 -9.40 2.20
C GLN A 104 3.15 -8.58 3.10
N GLU A 105 3.67 -8.00 4.18
CA GLU A 105 2.92 -7.09 5.07
C GLU A 105 2.43 -5.83 4.36
N SER A 106 3.14 -5.41 3.32
CA SER A 106 2.77 -4.25 2.50
C SER A 106 1.71 -4.60 1.48
N GLU A 107 1.82 -5.78 0.85
CA GLU A 107 0.77 -6.33 -0.03
C GLU A 107 -0.53 -6.52 0.76
N ARG A 108 -0.46 -7.14 1.94
CA ARG A 108 -1.63 -7.35 2.81
C ARG A 108 -2.30 -6.05 3.21
N TRP A 109 -1.51 -5.05 3.62
CA TRP A 109 -2.03 -3.74 3.98
C TRP A 109 -2.72 -3.06 2.78
N LEU A 110 -2.10 -3.10 1.61
CA LEU A 110 -2.64 -2.52 0.38
C LEU A 110 -3.98 -3.16 0.01
N VAL A 111 -4.03 -4.48 0.03
CA VAL A 111 -5.24 -5.27 -0.25
C VAL A 111 -6.34 -4.97 0.76
N ASN A 112 -6.02 -4.96 2.06
CA ASN A 112 -6.98 -4.64 3.11
C ASN A 112 -7.57 -3.24 2.93
N ARG A 113 -6.75 -2.25 2.58
CA ARG A 113 -7.20 -0.88 2.30
C ARG A 113 -8.18 -0.84 1.13
N ILE A 114 -7.86 -1.50 0.01
CA ILE A 114 -8.75 -1.57 -1.16
C ILE A 114 -10.10 -2.20 -0.77
N GLN A 115 -10.07 -3.23 0.07
CA GLN A 115 -11.30 -3.86 0.56
C GLN A 115 -12.11 -2.96 1.49
N ILE A 116 -11.47 -2.21 2.38
CA ILE A 116 -12.16 -1.23 3.23
C ILE A 116 -12.77 -0.12 2.37
N GLU A 117 -12.07 0.35 1.35
CA GLU A 117 -12.58 1.40 0.45
C GLU A 117 -13.80 0.93 -0.34
N ARG A 118 -13.78 -0.31 -0.87
CA ARG A 118 -14.79 -0.78 -1.83
C ARG A 118 -15.83 -1.74 -1.27
N PHE A 119 -15.58 -2.36 -0.12
CA PHE A 119 -16.47 -3.37 0.49
C PHE A 119 -16.75 -3.07 1.98
N SER A 120 -16.74 -1.80 2.37
CA SER A 120 -16.95 -1.38 3.77
C SER A 120 -18.27 -1.91 4.33
N GLU A 121 -19.36 -1.80 3.56
CA GLU A 121 -20.69 -2.26 3.96
C GLU A 121 -20.74 -3.78 4.15
N GLU A 122 -20.21 -4.55 3.20
CA GLU A 122 -20.17 -6.00 3.28
C GLU A 122 -19.31 -6.49 4.45
N ILE A 123 -18.16 -5.85 4.67
CA ILE A 123 -17.30 -6.16 5.82
C ILE A 123 -18.02 -5.88 7.14
N LEU A 124 -18.76 -4.77 7.23
CA LEU A 124 -19.55 -4.44 8.42
C LEU A 124 -20.68 -5.44 8.66
N LEU A 125 -21.41 -5.84 7.61
CA LEU A 125 -22.48 -6.83 7.70
C LEU A 125 -21.96 -8.19 8.15
N ILE A 126 -20.84 -8.67 7.58
CA ILE A 126 -20.20 -9.93 7.98
C ILE A 126 -19.75 -9.88 9.44
N ARG A 127 -19.15 -8.76 9.88
CA ARG A 127 -18.75 -8.57 11.28
C ARG A 127 -19.95 -8.58 12.25
N GLN A 128 -21.11 -8.13 11.81
CA GLN A 128 -22.36 -8.13 12.58
C GLN A 128 -23.16 -9.43 12.44
N SER A 129 -22.63 -10.45 11.77
CA SER A 129 -23.32 -11.71 11.47
C SER A 129 -24.68 -11.50 10.77
N LYS A 130 -24.81 -10.43 9.99
CA LYS A 130 -26.01 -10.11 9.21
C LYS A 130 -25.91 -10.71 7.81
N ALA A 131 -27.05 -11.13 7.27
CA ALA A 131 -27.11 -11.63 5.90
C ALA A 131 -26.72 -10.53 4.90
N LEU A 132 -25.92 -10.91 3.91
CA LEU A 132 -25.59 -10.03 2.79
C LEU A 132 -26.79 -10.00 1.84
N ASN A 133 -27.31 -8.81 1.56
CA ASN A 133 -28.58 -8.64 0.86
C ASN A 133 -28.57 -9.13 -0.61
N ASP A 134 -27.41 -9.36 -1.25
CA ASP A 134 -27.39 -9.89 -2.63
C ASP A 134 -26.07 -10.53 -3.13
N SER A 135 -25.21 -11.08 -2.26
CA SER A 135 -23.98 -11.78 -2.70
C SER A 135 -24.24 -13.24 -3.11
N LYS A 136 -25.12 -13.47 -4.10
CA LYS A 136 -25.68 -14.79 -4.41
C LYS A 136 -24.72 -15.87 -4.96
N ASN A 137 -23.41 -15.62 -5.15
CA ASN A 137 -22.55 -16.65 -5.77
C ASN A 137 -21.15 -16.87 -5.16
N LEU A 138 -20.70 -16.08 -4.19
CA LEU A 138 -19.31 -16.16 -3.71
C LEU A 138 -19.14 -16.51 -2.23
N ASN A 139 -20.25 -16.61 -1.46
CA ASN A 139 -20.25 -16.90 -0.03
C ASN A 139 -19.08 -16.20 0.72
N PRO A 140 -18.95 -14.87 0.60
CA PRO A 140 -17.77 -14.17 1.09
C PRO A 140 -17.67 -14.28 2.62
N PHE A 141 -16.45 -14.43 3.13
CA PHE A 141 -16.17 -14.50 4.57
C PHE A 141 -14.92 -13.72 4.93
N LEU A 142 -14.81 -13.31 6.19
CA LEU A 142 -13.63 -12.64 6.73
C LEU A 142 -12.66 -13.68 7.28
N CYS A 143 -11.44 -13.75 6.72
CA CYS A 143 -10.40 -14.62 7.22
C CYS A 143 -9.91 -14.12 8.59
N GLN A 144 -10.00 -14.96 9.63
CA GLN A 144 -9.65 -14.55 11.00
C GLN A 144 -8.15 -14.22 11.16
N SER A 145 -7.28 -14.94 10.46
CA SER A 145 -5.82 -14.76 10.57
C SER A 145 -5.32 -13.52 9.83
N THR A 146 -5.94 -13.17 8.68
CA THR A 146 -5.47 -12.05 7.84
C THR A 146 -6.37 -10.82 7.88
N GLY A 147 -7.61 -10.94 8.37
CA GLY A 147 -8.62 -9.87 8.34
C GLY A 147 -9.06 -9.47 6.92
N LEU A 148 -8.87 -10.36 5.93
CA LEU A 148 -9.20 -10.10 4.52
C LEU A 148 -10.49 -10.79 4.12
N LEU A 149 -11.27 -10.14 3.26
CA LEU A 149 -12.47 -10.69 2.65
C LEU A 149 -12.08 -11.71 1.56
N ARG A 150 -12.51 -12.96 1.72
CA ARG A 150 -12.19 -14.09 0.83
C ARG A 150 -13.46 -14.76 0.32
N VAL A 151 -13.34 -15.47 -0.81
CA VAL A 151 -14.42 -16.29 -1.38
C VAL A 151 -14.59 -17.57 -0.56
N GLY A 152 -15.81 -17.84 -0.12
CA GLY A 152 -16.19 -19.12 0.47
C GLY A 152 -16.50 -20.12 -0.62
N VAL A 153 -15.75 -21.20 -0.67
CA VAL A 153 -15.89 -22.23 -1.69
C VAL A 153 -16.69 -23.43 -1.16
N ARG A 154 -17.54 -24.02 -2.01
CA ARG A 154 -18.34 -25.21 -1.69
C ARG A 154 -17.57 -26.53 -1.80
N ILE A 155 -16.45 -26.55 -2.52
CA ILE A 155 -15.60 -27.73 -2.75
C ILE A 155 -14.48 -27.85 -1.71
N HIS A 156 -14.81 -28.37 -0.52
CA HIS A 156 -13.85 -28.56 0.57
C HIS A 156 -12.79 -29.65 0.32
N LYS A 157 -13.00 -30.53 -0.67
CA LYS A 157 -12.18 -31.74 -0.91
C LYS A 157 -11.07 -31.61 -1.96
N ALA A 158 -10.85 -30.43 -2.53
CA ALA A 158 -9.76 -30.25 -3.49
C ALA A 158 -8.39 -30.27 -2.79
N GLU A 159 -7.38 -30.92 -3.37
CA GLU A 159 -5.98 -30.87 -2.89
C GLU A 159 -5.27 -29.61 -3.39
N LEU A 160 -5.83 -28.45 -3.06
CA LEU A 160 -5.27 -27.14 -3.40
C LEU A 160 -4.76 -26.40 -2.15
N PRO A 161 -3.76 -25.52 -2.30
CA PRO A 161 -3.36 -24.60 -1.24
C PRO A 161 -4.55 -23.77 -0.73
N GLU A 162 -4.55 -23.42 0.55
CA GLU A 162 -5.66 -22.67 1.17
C GLU A 162 -5.88 -21.31 0.50
N GLU A 163 -4.81 -20.65 0.04
CA GLU A 163 -4.90 -19.37 -0.68
C GLU A 163 -5.66 -19.48 -2.01
N GLU A 164 -5.53 -20.61 -2.71
CA GLU A 164 -6.23 -20.88 -3.97
C GLU A 164 -7.64 -21.40 -3.75
N LYS A 165 -7.87 -22.13 -2.65
CA LYS A 165 -9.22 -22.53 -2.22
C LYS A 165 -10.07 -21.32 -1.86
N HIS A 166 -9.48 -20.32 -1.22
CA HIS A 166 -10.19 -19.16 -0.71
C HIS A 166 -9.54 -17.87 -1.21
N PRO A 167 -9.64 -17.58 -2.52
CA PRO A 167 -9.01 -16.41 -3.10
C PRO A 167 -9.56 -15.12 -2.49
N ILE A 168 -8.70 -14.11 -2.39
CA ILE A 168 -9.03 -12.80 -1.82
C ILE A 168 -9.88 -12.00 -2.80
N ILE A 169 -11.00 -11.45 -2.34
CA ILE A 169 -11.91 -10.69 -3.19
C ILE A 169 -11.34 -9.29 -3.44
N LEU A 170 -11.28 -8.88 -4.70
CA LEU A 170 -10.84 -7.55 -5.09
C LEU A 170 -11.80 -6.91 -6.12
N PRO A 171 -12.00 -5.59 -6.06
CA PRO A 171 -12.70 -4.85 -7.10
C PRO A 171 -11.91 -4.89 -8.40
N SER A 172 -12.58 -4.78 -9.54
CA SER A 172 -11.92 -4.72 -10.85
C SER A 172 -11.49 -3.31 -11.26
N ASP A 173 -12.18 -2.31 -10.73
CA ASP A 173 -12.12 -0.90 -11.07
C ASP A 173 -11.28 -0.12 -10.05
N HIS A 174 -10.08 -0.61 -9.76
CA HIS A 174 -9.15 0.03 -8.84
C HIS A 174 -7.74 0.14 -9.45
N PRO A 175 -7.09 1.33 -9.42
CA PRO A 175 -5.77 1.54 -10.01
C PRO A 175 -4.68 0.58 -9.51
N ASP A 176 -4.68 0.26 -8.21
CA ASP A 176 -3.71 -0.69 -7.65
C ASP A 176 -3.90 -2.13 -8.14
N VAL A 177 -5.16 -2.55 -8.28
CA VAL A 177 -5.50 -3.87 -8.85
C VAL A 177 -5.05 -3.92 -10.31
N GLU A 178 -5.12 -2.78 -10.99
CA GLU A 178 -4.55 -2.64 -12.32
C GLU A 178 -3.05 -2.87 -12.39
N LEU A 179 -2.28 -2.18 -11.54
CA LEU A 179 -0.83 -2.37 -11.49
C LEU A 179 -0.45 -3.82 -11.16
N PHE A 180 -1.20 -4.46 -10.27
CA PHE A 180 -1.04 -5.86 -9.91
C PHE A 180 -1.27 -6.80 -11.10
N VAL A 181 -2.39 -6.65 -11.81
CA VAL A 181 -2.72 -7.49 -12.98
C VAL A 181 -1.69 -7.30 -14.09
N GLN A 182 -1.25 -6.06 -14.34
CA GLN A 182 -0.18 -5.78 -15.31
C GLN A 182 1.14 -6.45 -14.90
N ALA A 183 1.49 -6.43 -13.61
CA ALA A 183 2.69 -7.08 -13.12
C ALA A 183 2.67 -8.60 -13.32
N ILE A 184 1.52 -9.25 -13.10
CA ILE A 184 1.34 -10.68 -13.40
C ILE A 184 1.46 -10.91 -14.90
N HIS A 185 0.73 -10.16 -15.73
CA HIS A 185 0.76 -10.33 -17.18
C HIS A 185 2.18 -10.26 -17.76
N ARG A 186 3.00 -9.30 -17.30
CA ARG A 186 4.41 -9.19 -17.71
C ARG A 186 5.27 -10.34 -17.19
N ARG A 187 5.03 -10.82 -15.96
CA ARG A 187 5.74 -11.96 -15.38
C ARG A 187 5.46 -13.25 -16.14
N GLU A 188 4.22 -13.44 -16.58
CA GLU A 188 3.78 -14.59 -17.38
C GLU A 188 4.07 -14.40 -18.89
N MET A 189 5.06 -13.59 -19.25
CA MET A 189 5.52 -13.37 -20.62
C MET A 189 4.41 -12.97 -21.60
N HIS A 190 3.50 -12.09 -21.15
CA HIS A 190 2.37 -11.61 -21.94
C HIS A 190 1.39 -12.70 -22.40
N ALA A 191 1.29 -13.79 -21.63
CA ALA A 191 0.31 -14.84 -21.88
C ALA A 191 -1.13 -14.28 -22.03
N GLY A 192 -1.95 -15.01 -22.76
CA GLY A 192 -3.32 -14.61 -23.08
C GLY A 192 -4.22 -14.38 -21.86
N VAL A 193 -5.43 -13.88 -22.12
CA VAL A 193 -6.46 -13.51 -21.12
C VAL A 193 -6.66 -14.64 -20.10
N GLU A 194 -6.86 -15.86 -20.59
CA GLU A 194 -7.26 -17.01 -19.76
C GLU A 194 -6.12 -17.50 -18.88
N HIS A 195 -4.88 -17.51 -19.39
CA HIS A 195 -3.70 -17.85 -18.59
C HIS A 195 -3.48 -16.83 -17.48
N THR A 196 -3.48 -15.55 -17.83
CA THR A 196 -3.34 -14.46 -16.85
C THR A 196 -4.44 -14.54 -15.80
N LEU A 197 -5.69 -14.81 -16.20
CA LEU A 197 -6.82 -14.98 -15.28
C LEU A 197 -6.65 -16.20 -14.36
N SER A 198 -6.15 -17.32 -14.87
CA SER A 198 -5.86 -18.53 -14.08
C SER A 198 -4.82 -18.24 -12.99
N VAL A 199 -3.71 -17.58 -13.35
CA VAL A 199 -2.66 -17.21 -12.40
C VAL A 199 -3.17 -16.20 -11.37
N VAL A 200 -3.98 -15.22 -11.78
CA VAL A 200 -4.61 -14.29 -10.83
C VAL A 200 -5.53 -15.03 -9.85
N ARG A 201 -6.33 -15.99 -10.33
CA ARG A 201 -7.30 -16.76 -9.52
C ARG A 201 -6.68 -17.64 -8.46
N GLN A 202 -5.39 -17.99 -8.58
CA GLN A 202 -4.66 -18.73 -7.54
C GLN A 202 -4.60 -17.97 -6.20
N ARG A 203 -4.72 -16.63 -6.21
CA ARG A 203 -4.66 -15.81 -4.99
C ARG A 203 -5.81 -14.81 -4.88
N PHE A 204 -6.36 -14.34 -5.99
CA PHE A 204 -7.31 -13.24 -6.04
C PHE A 204 -8.53 -13.53 -6.91
N TRP A 205 -9.71 -13.22 -6.38
CA TRP A 205 -10.96 -13.24 -7.10
C TRP A 205 -11.36 -11.83 -7.49
N LEU A 206 -11.05 -11.45 -8.74
CA LEU A 206 -11.45 -10.16 -9.30
C LEU A 206 -12.94 -10.16 -9.67
N ILE A 207 -13.72 -9.23 -9.13
CA ILE A 207 -15.12 -9.02 -9.55
C ILE A 207 -15.12 -8.66 -11.04
N LYS A 208 -15.84 -9.40 -11.89
CA LYS A 208 -15.80 -9.26 -13.37
C LYS A 208 -14.39 -9.48 -13.98
N GLY A 209 -13.54 -10.27 -13.32
CA GLY A 209 -12.11 -10.42 -13.65
C GLY A 209 -11.77 -10.69 -15.11
N ARG A 210 -12.55 -11.52 -15.81
CA ARG A 210 -12.31 -11.80 -17.24
C ARG A 210 -12.43 -10.54 -18.10
N ALA A 211 -13.47 -9.73 -17.88
CA ALA A 211 -13.66 -8.47 -18.60
C ALA A 211 -12.57 -7.46 -18.23
N THR A 212 -12.18 -7.41 -16.96
CA THR A 212 -11.10 -6.55 -16.46
C THR A 212 -9.77 -6.87 -17.11
N ILE A 213 -9.44 -8.14 -17.28
CA ILE A 213 -8.19 -8.56 -17.92
C ILE A 213 -8.31 -8.24 -19.42
N ARG A 214 -9.38 -8.69 -20.11
CA ARG A 214 -9.61 -8.44 -21.54
C ARG A 214 -9.57 -6.96 -21.97
N ASN A 215 -10.10 -6.05 -21.17
CA ASN A 215 -10.21 -4.63 -21.55
C ASN A 215 -8.93 -3.83 -21.32
N ARG A 216 -7.84 -4.45 -20.86
CA ARG A 216 -6.57 -3.76 -20.61
C ARG A 216 -5.77 -3.58 -21.90
N LYS A 217 -5.37 -2.32 -22.15
CA LYS A 217 -4.67 -1.89 -23.36
C LYS A 217 -3.38 -2.68 -23.66
N GLU A 218 -2.69 -3.18 -22.64
CA GLU A 218 -1.43 -3.93 -22.79
C GLU A 218 -1.61 -5.33 -23.38
N MET A 219 -2.79 -5.96 -23.26
CA MET A 219 -2.99 -7.33 -23.77
C MET A 219 -3.03 -7.40 -25.30
N TYR A 220 -3.44 -6.32 -25.96
CA TYR A 220 -3.48 -6.26 -27.43
C TYR A 220 -2.14 -5.85 -28.05
N SER A 221 -1.22 -5.23 -27.30
CA SER A 221 0.03 -4.73 -27.88
C SER A 221 1.03 -5.84 -28.24
N VAL A 222 0.97 -7.00 -27.58
CA VAL A 222 1.93 -8.11 -27.82
C VAL A 222 1.27 -9.29 -28.54
N SER A 223 -0.02 -9.56 -28.28
CA SER A 223 -0.77 -10.57 -29.05
C SER A 223 -0.97 -10.18 -30.51
N SER A 224 -1.05 -8.88 -30.83
CA SER A 224 -1.10 -8.38 -32.21
C SER A 224 0.16 -8.74 -33.00
N VAL A 225 1.33 -8.58 -32.37
CA VAL A 225 2.63 -8.83 -33.01
C VAL A 225 2.86 -10.33 -33.22
N LEU A 226 2.55 -11.16 -32.21
CA LEU A 226 2.71 -12.61 -32.33
C LEU A 226 1.72 -13.26 -33.31
N HIS A 227 0.52 -12.70 -33.51
CA HIS A 227 -0.40 -13.18 -34.54
C HIS A 227 0.02 -12.78 -35.97
N GLN A 228 0.72 -11.65 -36.13
CA GLN A 228 1.27 -11.25 -37.43
C GLN A 228 2.49 -12.09 -37.84
N ASP A 229 3.35 -12.46 -36.89
CA ASP A 229 4.54 -13.29 -37.18
C ASP A 229 4.19 -14.75 -37.53
N CYS A 230 3.09 -15.29 -36.99
CA CYS A 230 2.57 -16.62 -37.38
C CYS A 230 1.92 -16.66 -38.77
N LEU A 231 1.46 -15.52 -39.30
CA LEU A 231 0.87 -15.47 -40.65
C LEU A 231 1.93 -15.25 -41.74
N LEU A 232 3.11 -14.73 -41.39
CA LEU A 232 4.20 -14.50 -42.33
C LEU A 232 5.11 -15.71 -42.55
N THR A 233 5.08 -16.71 -41.66
CA THR A 233 5.94 -17.91 -41.73
C THR A 233 5.31 -19.08 -42.51
N ASN A 234 4.02 -19.02 -42.84
CA ASN A 234 3.31 -20.07 -43.58
C ASN A 234 3.14 -19.78 -45.09
N GLY A 235 3.82 -18.75 -45.62
CA GLY A 235 3.58 -18.23 -46.99
C GLY A 235 4.68 -18.48 -48.02
N THR A 236 5.72 -19.29 -47.75
CA THR A 236 6.78 -19.55 -48.74
C THR A 236 7.17 -21.03 -48.79
N SER A 237 6.30 -21.85 -49.35
CA SER A 237 6.68 -23.14 -49.94
C SER A 237 5.59 -23.64 -50.87
N SER A 238 5.59 -23.13 -52.11
CA SER A 238 4.95 -23.78 -53.25
C SER A 238 5.53 -23.21 -54.56
N SER A 239 6.32 -24.06 -55.21
CA SER A 239 6.67 -24.12 -56.64
C SER A 239 7.63 -23.08 -57.23
#